data_AF-A0A7V8FDP8-F1
#
_entry.id   AF-A0A7V8FDP8-F1
#
_cell.length_a   1.000
_cell.length_b   1.000
_cell.length_c   1.000
_cell.angle_alpha   90.00
_cell.angle_beta   90.00
_cell.angle_gamma   90.00
#
_symmetry.space_group_name_H-M   'P 1'
#
loop_
_entity.id
_entity.type
_entity.pdbx_description
1 polymer ?
#
loop_
_entity_poly.entity_id
_entity_poly.type
_entity_poly.pdbx_seq_one_letter_code
_entity_poly.pdbx_strand_id
1 'polypeptide(L)'
;MAALLTASLSCMDAGATDATAIALLMAAWGAAYGALPVLLQTLVFKQASKIPGAADAATSINVSVFNAAIGLGSLLGGLLINLNGPRPIPHLATCFALAGFAAILVSREKRQR
;
A
#
# COMPACT_ATOMS: atom_id res chain seq x y z
N MET A 1 3.46 5.58 -9.31
CA MET A 1 3.27 4.37 -8.47
C MET A 1 2.09 4.51 -7.52
N ALA A 2 2.15 5.36 -6.48
CA ALA A 2 1.06 5.50 -5.52
C ALA A 2 -0.27 5.98 -6.14
N ALA A 3 -0.21 6.92 -7.09
CA ALA A 3 -1.40 7.36 -7.85
C ALA A 3 -1.99 6.24 -8.72
N LEU A 4 -1.13 5.41 -9.35
CA LEU A 4 -1.54 4.28 -10.19
C LEU A 4 -2.22 3.20 -9.35
N LEU A 5 -1.66 2.89 -8.17
CA LEU A 5 -2.23 1.96 -7.19
C LEU A 5 -3.60 2.44 -6.68
N THR A 6 -3.72 3.74 -6.38
CA THR A 6 -4.97 4.33 -5.89
C THR A 6 -6.04 4.32 -6.99
N ALA A 7 -5.67 4.67 -8.22
CA ALA A 7 -6.59 4.66 -9.35
C ALA A 7 -7.07 3.25 -9.72
N SER A 8 -6.19 2.25 -9.70
CA SER A 8 -6.57 0.86 -10.01
C SER A 8 -7.53 0.27 -8.98
N LEU A 9 -7.33 0.55 -7.69
CA LEU A 9 -8.21 0.12 -6.61
C LEU A 9 -9.59 0.81 -6.67
N SER A 10 -9.63 2.10 -6.98
CA SER A 10 -10.89 2.85 -7.14
C SER A 10 -11.73 2.35 -8.31
N CYS A 11 -11.10 1.94 -9.42
CA CYS A 11 -11.80 1.42 -10.61
C CYS A 11 -12.12 -0.08 -10.52
N MET A 12 -11.59 -0.82 -9.53
CA MET A 12 -11.74 -2.28 -9.44
C MET A 12 -13.20 -2.71 -9.24
N ASP A 13 -14.02 -1.90 -8.57
CA ASP A 13 -15.44 -2.17 -8.37
C ASP A 13 -16.26 -1.91 -9.65
N ALA A 14 -15.91 -0.89 -10.43
CA ALA A 14 -16.55 -0.58 -11.71
C ALA A 14 -16.23 -1.63 -12.80
N GLY A 15 -15.07 -2.28 -12.73
CA GLY A 15 -14.67 -3.36 -13.64
C GLY A 15 -15.28 -4.72 -13.30
N ALA A 16 -15.97 -4.88 -12.16
CA ALA A 16 -16.42 -6.18 -11.63
C ALA A 16 -17.38 -6.96 -12.55
N THR A 17 -17.93 -6.31 -13.59
CA THR A 17 -18.84 -6.90 -14.58
C THR A 17 -18.15 -7.52 -15.79
N ASP A 18 -16.87 -7.21 -16.05
CA ASP A 18 -16.12 -7.71 -17.21
C ASP A 18 -14.77 -8.30 -16.77
N ALA A 19 -14.59 -9.61 -17.01
CA ALA A 19 -13.39 -10.35 -16.61
C ALA A 19 -12.11 -9.78 -17.23
N THR A 20 -12.18 -9.21 -18.43
CA THR A 20 -11.02 -8.60 -19.10
C THR A 20 -10.59 -7.30 -18.41
N ALA A 21 -11.55 -6.47 -18.00
CA ALA A 21 -11.30 -5.24 -17.27
C ALA A 21 -10.69 -5.52 -15.88
N ILE A 22 -11.19 -6.52 -15.17
CA ILE A 22 -10.62 -6.96 -13.87
C ILE A 22 -9.18 -7.43 -14.06
N ALA A 23 -8.89 -8.23 -15.09
CA ALA A 23 -7.55 -8.74 -15.33
C ALA A 23 -6.54 -7.61 -15.61
N LEU A 24 -6.93 -6.61 -16.40
CA LEU A 24 -6.10 -5.42 -16.66
C LEU A 24 -5.87 -4.58 -15.39
N LEU A 25 -6.92 -4.39 -14.58
CA LEU A 25 -6.82 -3.65 -13.31
C LEU A 25 -5.95 -4.39 -12.30
N MET A 26 -6.03 -5.73 -12.23
CA MET A 26 -5.14 -6.58 -11.44
C MET A 26 -3.69 -6.50 -11.92
N ALA A 27 -3.45 -6.49 -13.23
CA ALA A 27 -2.10 -6.32 -13.79
C ALA A 27 -1.53 -4.94 -13.45
N ALA A 28 -2.33 -3.88 -13.59
CA ALA A 28 -1.94 -2.53 -13.21
C ALA A 28 -1.67 -2.39 -11.71
N TRP A 29 -2.52 -3.00 -10.88
CA TRP A 29 -2.32 -3.07 -9.44
C TRP A 29 -1.04 -3.83 -9.08
N GLY A 30 -0.81 -5.00 -9.68
CA GLY A 30 0.38 -5.82 -9.45
C GLY A 30 1.66 -5.10 -9.87
N ALA A 31 1.63 -4.42 -11.02
CA ALA A 31 2.73 -3.56 -11.45
C ALA A 31 2.98 -2.42 -10.45
N ALA A 32 1.94 -1.74 -9.99
CA ALA A 32 2.04 -0.62 -9.04
C ALA A 32 2.52 -1.06 -7.65
N TYR A 33 1.99 -2.16 -7.13
CA TYR A 33 2.31 -2.66 -5.81
C TYR A 33 3.67 -3.36 -5.81
N GLY A 34 4.05 -4.05 -6.87
CA GLY A 34 5.28 -4.86 -6.92
C GLY A 34 6.55 -4.08 -6.57
N ALA A 35 6.69 -2.83 -7.04
CA ALA A 35 7.87 -2.04 -6.69
C ALA A 35 7.71 -1.24 -5.38
N LEU A 36 6.50 -1.08 -4.85
CA LEU A 36 6.20 -0.15 -3.76
C LEU A 36 6.90 -0.54 -2.44
N PRO A 37 6.81 -1.79 -1.94
CA PRO A 37 7.50 -2.22 -0.73
C PRO A 37 9.02 -2.10 -0.83
N VAL A 38 9.59 -2.45 -1.99
CA VAL A 38 11.04 -2.40 -2.23
C VAL A 38 11.54 -0.96 -2.23
N LEU A 39 10.81 -0.05 -2.88
CA LEU A 39 11.10 1.38 -2.86
C LEU A 39 11.06 1.95 -1.43
N LEU A 40 10.02 1.63 -0.66
CA LEU A 40 9.88 2.09 0.72
C LEU A 40 11.01 1.57 1.61
N GLN A 41 11.32 0.27 1.53
CA GLN A 41 12.43 -0.33 2.25
C GLN A 41 13.77 0.34 1.90
N THR A 42 14.02 0.58 0.61
CA THR A 42 15.25 1.24 0.16
C THR A 42 15.37 2.67 0.69
N LEU A 43 14.26 3.42 0.75
CA LEU A 43 14.24 4.76 1.34
C LEU A 43 14.54 4.72 2.85
N VAL A 44 13.89 3.82 3.59
CA VAL A 44 14.14 3.64 5.03
C VAL A 44 15.62 3.34 5.29
N PHE A 45 16.22 2.41 4.55
CA PHE A 45 17.65 2.09 4.68
C PHE A 45 18.57 3.23 4.26
N LYS A 46 18.21 3.98 3.21
CA LYS A 46 18.96 5.18 2.80
C LYS A 46 18.94 6.30 3.85
N GLN A 47 17.88 6.38 4.66
CA GLN A 47 17.82 7.34 5.78
C GLN A 47 18.55 6.80 7.01
N ALA A 48 18.43 5.51 7.30
CA ALA A 48 19.14 4.86 8.39
C ALA A 48 20.67 4.87 8.19
N SER A 49 21.17 4.74 6.96
CA SER A 49 22.61 4.79 6.66
C SER A 49 23.27 6.13 7.00
N LYS A 50 22.48 7.20 7.21
CA LYS A 50 22.98 8.49 7.68
C LYS A 50 23.29 8.51 9.18
N ILE A 51 22.82 7.51 9.93
CA ILE A 51 23.01 7.39 11.38
C ILE A 51 23.92 6.16 11.62
N PRO A 52 25.15 6.35 12.11
CA PRO A 52 26.05 5.24 12.41
C PRO A 52 25.42 4.25 13.40
N GLY A 53 25.44 2.95 13.08
CA GLY A 53 24.88 1.88 13.93
C GLY A 53 23.36 1.71 13.87
N ALA A 54 22.63 2.51 13.08
CA ALA A 54 21.16 2.43 13.02
C ALA A 54 20.61 1.42 11.98
N ALA A 55 21.47 0.72 11.23
CA ALA A 55 21.06 -0.17 10.15
C ALA A 55 20.25 -1.39 10.64
N ASP A 56 20.69 -2.02 11.73
CA ASP A 56 20.00 -3.20 12.31
C ASP A 56 18.65 -2.81 12.91
N ALA A 57 18.59 -1.65 13.58
CA ALA A 57 17.36 -1.10 14.13
C ALA A 57 16.35 -0.71 13.03
N ALA A 58 16.82 -0.11 11.93
CA ALA A 58 15.95 0.23 10.81
C ALA A 58 15.39 -1.02 10.10
N THR A 59 16.20 -2.08 10.00
CA THR A 59 15.77 -3.36 9.41
C THR A 59 14.73 -4.04 10.27
N SER A 60 14.95 -4.14 11.58
CA SER A 60 14.00 -4.77 12.50
C SER A 60 12.67 -4.02 12.55
N ILE A 61 12.70 -2.68 12.59
CA ILE A 61 11.49 -1.84 12.54
C ILE A 61 10.76 -2.02 11.21
N ASN A 62 11.48 -1.98 10.07
CA ASN A 62 10.85 -2.12 8.76
C ASN A 62 10.14 -3.48 8.61
N VAL A 63 10.77 -4.58 9.04
CA VAL A 63 10.16 -5.92 9.00
C VAL A 63 8.97 -6.02 9.97
N SER A 64 9.09 -5.46 11.17
CA SER A 64 8.02 -5.48 12.18
C SER A 64 6.79 -4.73 11.69
N VAL A 65 6.97 -3.53 11.13
CA VAL A 65 5.87 -2.73 10.56
C VAL A 65 5.24 -3.43 9.36
N PHE A 66 6.05 -4.03 8.49
CA PHE A 66 5.54 -4.77 7.33
C PHE A 66 4.65 -5.95 7.74
N ASN A 67 5.11 -6.77 8.69
CA ASN A 67 4.32 -7.90 9.21
C ASN A 67 3.08 -7.44 9.98
N ALA A 68 3.19 -6.38 10.78
CA ALA A 68 2.05 -5.79 11.47
C ALA A 68 0.99 -5.28 10.48
N ALA A 69 1.41 -4.65 9.39
CA ALA A 69 0.50 -4.18 8.34
C ALA A 69 -0.22 -5.34 7.64
N ILE A 70 0.49 -6.44 7.33
CA ILE A 70 -0.14 -7.65 6.76
C ILE A 70 -1.14 -8.26 7.74
N GLY A 71 -0.77 -8.40 9.02
CA GLY A 71 -1.64 -8.97 10.05
C GLY A 71 -2.89 -8.12 10.32
N LEU A 72 -2.74 -6.80 10.41
CA LEU A 72 -3.89 -5.89 10.56
C LEU A 72 -4.74 -5.86 9.29
N GLY A 73 -4.12 -5.88 8.11
CA GLY A 73 -4.82 -5.92 6.83
C GLY A 73 -5.64 -7.19 6.65
N SER A 74 -5.10 -8.36 7.04
CA SER A 74 -5.82 -9.63 6.97
C SER A 74 -6.94 -9.73 8.00
N LEU A 75 -6.74 -9.20 9.21
CA LEU A 75 -7.77 -9.14 10.24
C LEU A 75 -8.95 -8.26 9.81
N LEU A 76 -8.67 -7.02 9.37
CA LEU A 76 -9.70 -6.09 8.92
C LEU A 76 -10.40 -6.60 7.66
N GLY A 77 -9.64 -7.10 6.67
CA GLY A 77 -10.19 -7.66 5.44
C GLY A 77 -11.06 -8.89 5.71
N GLY A 78 -10.59 -9.82 6.55
CA GLY A 78 -11.32 -11.02 6.94
C GLY A 78 -12.62 -10.70 7.68
N LEU A 79 -12.59 -9.74 8.62
CA LEU A 79 -13.79 -9.28 9.32
C LEU A 79 -14.79 -8.63 8.35
N LEU A 80 -14.31 -7.81 7.41
CA LEU A 80 -15.15 -7.17 6.40
C LEU A 80 -15.86 -8.20 5.52
N ILE A 81 -15.12 -9.22 5.07
CA ILE A 81 -15.65 -10.33 4.27
C ILE A 81 -16.71 -11.10 5.04
N ASN A 82 -16.45 -11.39 6.31
CA ASN A 82 -17.37 -12.16 7.15
C ASN A 82 -18.72 -11.43 7.36
N LEU A 83 -18.71 -10.09 7.40
CA LEU A 83 -19.91 -9.30 7.65
C LEU A 83 -20.67 -8.88 6.38
N ASN A 84 -19.96 -8.55 5.30
CA ASN A 84 -20.54 -7.90 4.11
C ASN A 84 -20.24 -8.61 2.79
N GLY A 85 -19.58 -9.77 2.84
CA GLY A 85 -19.09 -10.48 1.66
C GLY A 85 -17.84 -9.81 1.04
N PRO A 86 -17.36 -10.27 -0.12
CA PRO A 86 -16.08 -9.83 -0.71
C PRO A 86 -16.14 -8.50 -1.47
N ARG A 87 -17.35 -7.97 -1.76
CA ARG A 87 -17.53 -6.71 -2.51
C ARG A 87 -16.85 -5.48 -1.89
N PRO A 88 -16.78 -5.26 -0.56
CA PRO A 88 -16.23 -4.04 0.00
C PRO A 88 -14.70 -4.02 0.13
N ILE A 89 -14.01 -5.12 -0.21
CA ILE A 89 -12.54 -5.21 -0.13
C ILE A 89 -11.83 -4.11 -0.95
N PRO A 90 -12.20 -3.83 -2.21
CA PRO A 90 -11.53 -2.81 -3.00
C PRO A 90 -11.72 -1.40 -2.43
N HIS A 91 -12.87 -1.11 -1.81
CA HIS A 91 -13.10 0.17 -1.15
C HIS A 91 -12.21 0.35 0.07
N LEU A 92 -12.09 -0.68 0.91
CA LEU A 92 -11.18 -0.64 2.06
C LEU A 92 -9.73 -0.44 1.60
N ALA A 93 -9.29 -1.17 0.57
CA ALA A 93 -7.97 -1.01 -0.01
C ALA A 93 -7.75 0.39 -0.60
N THR A 94 -8.76 0.96 -1.27
CA THR A 94 -8.74 2.33 -1.79
C THR A 94 -8.59 3.35 -0.67
N CYS A 95 -9.32 3.20 0.45
CA CYS A 95 -9.18 4.09 1.61
C CYS A 95 -7.75 4.08 2.17
N PHE A 96 -7.14 2.90 2.31
CA PHE A 96 -5.74 2.79 2.76
C PHE A 96 -4.76 3.38 1.74
N ALA A 97 -4.98 3.15 0.44
CA ALA A 97 -4.14 3.71 -0.62
C ALA A 97 -4.21 5.25 -0.66
N LEU A 98 -5.41 5.82 -0.52
CA LEU A 98 -5.63 7.27 -0.42
C LEU A 98 -4.95 7.86 0.82
N ALA A 99 -5.08 7.23 1.98
CA ALA A 99 -4.41 7.67 3.20
C ALA A 99 -2.89 7.67 3.04
N GLY A 100 -2.33 6.60 2.43
CA GLY A 100 -0.91 6.52 2.12
C GLY A 100 -0.45 7.57 1.11
N PHE A 101 -1.25 7.82 0.07
CA PHE A 101 -0.97 8.86 -0.92
C PHE A 101 -1.00 10.27 -0.29
N ALA A 102 -1.99 10.56 0.54
CA ALA A 102 -2.07 11.82 1.29
C ALA A 102 -0.86 12.00 2.22
N ALA A 103 -0.43 10.96 2.93
CA ALA A 103 0.75 11.01 3.79
C ALA A 103 2.03 11.33 2.99
N ILE A 104 2.16 10.80 1.77
CA ILE A 104 3.27 11.14 0.85
C ILE A 104 3.21 12.61 0.44
N LEU A 105 2.03 13.13 0.09
CA LEU A 105 1.85 14.53 -0.30
C LEU A 105 2.23 15.49 0.84
N VAL A 106 1.73 15.23 2.06
CA VAL A 106 2.05 16.03 3.25
C VAL A 106 3.54 15.97 3.58
N SER A 107 4.16 14.80 3.45
CA SER A 107 5.60 14.63 3.70
C SER A 107 6.46 15.35 2.66
N ARG A 108 5.98 15.46 1.41
CA ARG A 108 6.66 16.23 0.35
C ARG A 108 6.58 17.72 0.60
N GLU A 109 5.43 18.23 1.05
CA GLU A 109 5.28 19.65 1.38
C GLU A 109 6.23 20.07 2.52
N LYS A 110 6.31 19.27 3.59
CA LYS A 110 7.25 19.52 4.70
C LYS A 110 8.73 19.44 4.31
N ARG A 111 9.07 18.75 3.21
CA ARG A 111 10.45 18.63 2.71
C ARG A 111 10.88 19.86 1.88
N GLN A 112 9.92 20.65 1.38
CA GLN A 112 10.19 21.82 0.53
C GLN A 112 10.13 23.16 1.27
N ARG A 113 9.58 23.19 2.48
CA ARG A 113 9.75 24.29 3.44
C ARG A 113 11.01 24.06 4.26
#